data_AF-A0A9C7PLH6-F1
#
_entry.id   AF-A0A9C7PLH6-F1
#
_cell.length_a   1.000
_cell.length_b   1.000
_cell.length_c   1.000
_cell.angle_alpha   90.00
_cell.angle_beta   90.00
_cell.angle_gamma   90.00
#
_symmetry.space_group_name_H-M   'P 1'
#
loop_
_entity.id
_entity.type
_entity.pdbx_description
1 polymer ?
#
loop_
_entity_poly.entity_id
_entity_poly.type
_entity_poly.pdbx_seq_one_letter_code
_entity_poly.pdbx_strand_id
1 'polypeptide(L)'
;MIFSVNSYDRFVFLLADESPMSCPSGLPGDHFGVQVDSLDELNTLLARAGALFQADDVRVEILPFSVEDHTVLKLHAFYVRYLLPMSIEVQYFELTSG
;
A
#
# COMPACT_ATOMS: atom_id res chain seq x y z
N MET A 1 9.09 9.69 -14.43
CA MET A 1 9.25 8.23 -14.68
C MET A 1 7.88 7.58 -14.51
N ILE A 2 7.50 6.62 -15.38
CA ILE A 2 6.23 5.88 -15.28
C ILE A 2 6.52 4.47 -14.77
N PHE A 3 5.82 4.04 -13.73
CA PHE A 3 5.89 2.69 -13.19
C PHE A 3 4.52 2.02 -13.27
N SER A 4 4.47 0.75 -13.71
CA SER A 4 3.27 -0.07 -13.60
C SER A 4 2.96 -0.35 -12.12
N VAL A 5 1.68 -0.32 -11.75
CA VAL A 5 1.25 -0.57 -10.37
C VAL A 5 0.20 -1.67 -10.35
N ASN A 6 0.64 -2.85 -9.89
CA ASN A 6 -0.16 -4.06 -9.69
C ASN A 6 -0.89 -4.64 -10.93
N SER A 7 -1.11 -3.87 -11.98
CA SER A 7 -1.72 -4.29 -13.24
C SER A 7 -1.22 -3.44 -14.41
N TYR A 8 -1.43 -3.89 -15.65
CA TYR A 8 -0.95 -3.18 -16.86
C TYR A 8 -1.73 -1.91 -17.19
N ASP A 9 -2.95 -1.78 -16.67
CA ASP A 9 -3.85 -0.64 -16.89
C ASP A 9 -3.72 0.45 -15.81
N ARG A 10 -2.83 0.27 -14.84
CA ARG A 10 -2.61 1.20 -13.72
C ARG A 10 -1.14 1.60 -13.64
N PHE A 11 -0.89 2.88 -13.44
CA PHE A 11 0.46 3.41 -13.34
C PHE A 11 0.57 4.52 -12.29
N VAL A 12 1.78 4.66 -11.75
CA VAL A 12 2.20 5.83 -10.96
C VAL A 12 3.22 6.61 -11.77
N PHE A 13 2.99 7.91 -11.88
CA PHE A 13 3.88 8.84 -12.54
C PHE A 13 4.62 9.69 -11.52
N LEU A 14 5.94 9.53 -11.47
CA LEU A 14 6.81 10.31 -10.60
C LEU A 14 7.45 11.45 -11.39
N LEU A 15 7.24 12.67 -10.92
CA LEU A 15 7.91 13.87 -11.39
C LEU A 15 9.09 14.15 -10.47
N ALA A 16 10.29 14.24 -11.06
CA ALA A 16 11.45 14.76 -10.37
C ALA A 16 11.38 16.29 -10.44
N ASP A 17 11.46 16.94 -9.29
CA ASP A 17 11.42 18.39 -9.14
C ASP A 17 12.50 18.82 -8.14
N GLU A 18 13.01 20.04 -8.27
CA GLU A 18 13.95 20.64 -7.32
C GLU A 18 13.31 20.82 -5.93
N SER A 19 11.97 20.96 -5.88
CA SER A 19 11.18 20.96 -4.65
C SER A 19 10.32 19.69 -4.60
N PRO A 20 10.89 18.54 -4.18
CA PRO A 20 10.14 17.28 -4.16
C PRO A 20 9.02 17.32 -3.12
N MET A 21 7.98 16.52 -3.36
CA MET A 21 6.90 16.31 -2.39
C MET A 21 7.47 15.90 -1.03
N SER A 22 6.96 16.53 0.02
CA SER A 22 7.30 16.23 1.41
C SER A 22 6.05 15.69 2.11
N CYS A 23 6.20 14.57 2.80
CA CYS A 23 5.10 13.94 3.56
C CYS A 23 5.48 13.88 5.05
N PRO A 24 4.49 13.93 5.97
CA PRO A 24 4.74 13.71 7.39
C PRO A 24 5.48 12.40 7.64
N SER A 25 6.41 12.42 8.60
CA SER A 25 7.11 11.20 9.03
C SER A 25 6.16 10.25 9.77
N GLY A 26 6.36 8.94 9.59
CA GLY A 26 5.58 7.90 10.26
C GLY A 26 4.46 7.33 9.38
N LEU A 27 3.97 6.16 9.76
CA LEU A 27 2.91 5.45 9.05
C LEU A 27 1.52 5.66 9.71
N PRO A 28 0.43 5.75 8.94
CA PRO A 28 0.40 5.63 7.47
C PRO A 28 0.84 6.90 6.73
N GLY A 29 0.85 8.07 7.38
CA GLY A 29 1.22 9.34 6.73
C GLY A 29 0.34 9.66 5.50
N ASP A 30 0.83 10.54 4.62
CA ASP A 30 0.21 10.75 3.31
C ASP A 30 0.37 9.49 2.46
N HIS A 31 -0.69 9.07 1.78
CA HIS A 31 -0.70 7.83 1.02
C HIS A 31 -1.60 7.87 -0.21
N PHE A 32 -1.39 6.91 -1.11
CA PHE A 32 -2.32 6.59 -2.18
C PHE A 32 -2.72 5.11 -2.10
N GLY A 33 -3.95 4.82 -2.51
CA GLY A 33 -4.53 3.48 -2.47
C GLY A 33 -4.27 2.67 -3.73
N VAL A 34 -3.96 1.40 -3.55
CA VAL A 34 -3.92 0.37 -4.59
C VAL A 34 -4.90 -0.72 -4.20
N GLN A 35 -6.00 -0.80 -4.92
CA GLN A 35 -7.01 -1.83 -4.70
C GLN A 35 -6.65 -3.12 -5.44
N VAL A 36 -6.72 -4.24 -4.74
CA VAL A 36 -6.55 -5.59 -5.30
C VAL A 36 -7.90 -6.29 -5.46
N ASP A 37 -7.94 -7.34 -6.27
CA ASP A 37 -9.20 -7.99 -6.65
C ASP A 37 -9.58 -9.13 -5.69
N SER A 38 -8.63 -9.61 -4.87
CA SER A 38 -8.88 -10.69 -3.91
C SER A 38 -8.08 -10.55 -2.62
N LEU A 39 -8.60 -11.16 -1.54
CA LEU A 39 -7.90 -11.25 -0.27
C LEU A 39 -6.60 -12.07 -0.38
N ASP A 40 -6.56 -13.07 -1.26
CA ASP A 40 -5.34 -13.86 -1.52
C ASP A 40 -4.23 -13.01 -2.15
N GLU A 41 -4.59 -12.15 -3.10
CA GLU A 41 -3.67 -11.19 -3.70
C GLU A 41 -3.13 -10.21 -2.65
N LEU A 42 -4.00 -9.69 -1.76
CA LEU A 42 -3.59 -8.82 -0.66
C LEU A 42 -2.56 -9.50 0.25
N ASN A 43 -2.85 -10.74 0.67
CA ASN A 43 -1.96 -11.53 1.51
C ASN A 43 -0.63 -11.86 0.82
N THR A 44 -0.64 -12.12 -0.48
CA THR A 44 0.57 -12.35 -1.28
C THR A 44 1.47 -11.11 -1.30
N LEU A 45 0.90 -9.91 -1.49
CA LEU A 45 1.65 -8.66 -1.47
C LEU A 45 2.19 -8.35 -0.07
N LEU A 46 1.39 -8.57 0.97
CA LEU A 46 1.81 -8.41 2.37
C LEU A 46 3.00 -9.33 2.70
N ALA A 47 2.96 -10.60 2.29
CA ALA A 47 4.05 -11.55 2.52
C ALA A 47 5.34 -11.11 1.82
N ARG A 48 5.24 -10.57 0.60
CA ARG A 48 6.39 -10.04 -0.15
C ARG A 48 6.99 -8.80 0.53
N ALA A 49 6.16 -7.86 0.96
CA ALA A 49 6.62 -6.70 1.71
C ALA A 49 7.28 -7.13 3.03
N GLY A 50 6.63 -8.04 3.76
CA GLY A 50 7.15 -8.61 5.00
C GLY A 50 8.51 -9.28 4.82
N ALA A 51 8.73 -10.04 3.75
CA ALA A 51 10.04 -10.65 3.47
C ALA A 51 11.16 -9.62 3.28
N LEU A 52 10.89 -8.49 2.62
CA LEU A 52 11.86 -7.40 2.50
C LEU A 52 12.14 -6.72 3.83
N PHE A 53 11.09 -6.50 4.63
CA PHE A 53 11.22 -5.94 5.97
C PHE A 53 12.05 -6.85 6.91
N GLN A 54 11.83 -8.18 6.86
CA GLN A 54 12.60 -9.15 7.65
C GLN A 54 14.07 -9.27 7.22
N ALA A 55 14.40 -8.84 6.00
CA ALA A 55 15.79 -8.75 5.54
C ALA A 55 16.50 -7.47 6.03
N ASP A 56 15.90 -6.73 6.99
CA ASP A 56 16.35 -5.44 7.51
C ASP A 56 16.61 -4.40 6.40
N ASP A 57 15.82 -4.45 5.32
CA ASP A 57 15.88 -3.44 4.28
C ASP A 57 15.28 -2.13 4.80
N VAL A 58 16.16 -1.21 5.21
CA VAL A 58 15.83 0.12 5.75
C VAL A 58 14.94 0.97 4.83
N ARG A 59 14.79 0.59 3.56
CA ARG A 59 13.92 1.27 2.59
C ARG A 59 12.46 0.89 2.73
N VAL A 60 12.14 -0.15 3.50
CA VAL A 60 10.79 -0.67 3.68
C VAL A 60 10.31 -0.38 5.09
N GLU A 61 9.17 0.31 5.19
CA GLU A 61 8.42 0.44 6.44
C GLU A 61 7.02 -0.14 6.21
N ILE A 62 6.49 -0.87 7.19
CA ILE A 62 5.17 -1.54 7.09
C ILE A 62 4.31 -1.18 8.29
N LEU A 63 3.08 -0.72 8.03
CA LEU A 63 1.99 -0.72 9.00
C LEU A 63 1.25 -2.05 8.84
N PRO A 64 1.16 -2.87 9.88
CA PRO A 64 0.58 -4.20 9.78
C PRO A 64 -0.85 -4.20 9.24
N PHE A 65 -1.22 -5.36 8.71
CA PHE A 65 -2.56 -5.64 8.24
C PHE A 65 -3.63 -5.35 9.31
N SER A 66 -4.70 -4.67 8.88
CA SER A 66 -5.88 -4.37 9.68
C SER A 66 -7.15 -4.60 8.88
N VAL A 67 -8.24 -4.88 9.60
CA VAL A 67 -9.58 -4.96 9.02
C VAL A 67 -10.45 -3.90 9.69
N GLU A 68 -10.97 -2.99 8.88
CA GLU A 68 -12.00 -2.03 9.29
C GLU A 68 -13.37 -2.59 8.90
N ASP A 69 -14.28 -2.72 9.87
CA ASP A 69 -15.62 -3.27 9.66
C ASP A 69 -16.67 -2.15 9.63
N HIS A 70 -17.25 -1.93 8.46
CA HIS A 70 -18.33 -0.96 8.22
C HIS A 70 -19.70 -1.64 8.06
N THR A 71 -19.93 -2.79 8.72
CA THR A 71 -21.17 -3.59 8.74
C THR A 71 -21.51 -4.30 7.42
N VAL A 72 -21.61 -3.56 6.32
CA VAL A 72 -21.92 -4.09 4.96
C VAL A 72 -20.68 -4.26 4.08
N LEU A 73 -19.55 -3.80 4.59
CA LEU A 73 -18.28 -3.72 3.89
C LEU A 73 -17.16 -3.88 4.90
N LYS A 74 -16.24 -4.79 4.66
CA LYS A 74 -14.97 -4.85 5.37
C LYS A 74 -13.85 -4.37 4.47
N LEU A 75 -13.04 -3.47 4.98
CA LEU A 75 -11.82 -3.00 4.34
C LEU A 75 -10.64 -3.74 4.96
N HIS A 76 -10.00 -4.59 4.17
CA HIS A 76 -8.75 -5.26 4.53
C HIS A 76 -7.61 -4.46 3.93
N ALA A 77 -6.69 -3.97 4.75
CA ALA A 77 -5.60 -3.15 4.25
C ALA A 77 -4.31 -3.32 5.05
N PHE A 78 -3.19 -3.03 4.40
CA PHE A 78 -1.92 -2.76 5.07
C PHE A 78 -1.25 -1.56 4.38
N TYR A 79 -0.33 -0.89 5.08
CA TYR A 79 0.42 0.20 4.49
C TYR A 79 1.88 -0.20 4.34
N VAL A 80 2.47 0.14 3.21
CA VAL A 80 3.90 -0.03 2.97
C VAL A 80 4.48 1.26 2.40
N ARG A 81 5.60 1.71 2.95
CA ARG A 81 6.39 2.78 2.37
C ARG A 81 7.68 2.20 1.82
N TYR A 82 7.91 2.40 0.53
CA TYR A 82 9.10 1.92 -0.16
C TYR A 82 9.64 2.97 -1.12
N LEU A 83 10.85 3.49 -0.86
CA LEU A 83 11.58 4.48 -1.67
C LEU A 83 10.88 5.82 -1.94
N LEU A 84 9.59 5.95 -1.64
CA LEU A 84 8.76 7.13 -1.83
C LEU A 84 8.49 7.82 -0.48
N PRO A 85 8.26 9.15 -0.48
CA PRO A 85 7.88 9.87 0.73
C PRO A 85 6.50 9.45 1.24
N MET A 86 5.58 9.11 0.32
CA MET A 86 4.23 8.62 0.62
C MET A 86 4.21 7.12 0.89
N SER A 87 3.26 6.70 1.72
CA SER A 87 2.91 5.29 1.88
C SER A 87 1.96 4.83 0.77
N ILE A 88 1.91 3.51 0.59
CA ILE A 88 1.00 2.83 -0.31
C ILE A 88 0.03 2.04 0.55
N GLU A 89 -1.24 2.37 0.48
CA GLU A 89 -2.30 1.56 1.08
C GLU A 89 -2.67 0.47 0.08
N VAL A 90 -2.37 -0.79 0.41
CA VAL A 90 -2.83 -1.92 -0.40
C VAL A 90 -4.10 -2.44 0.24
N GLN A 91 -5.20 -2.46 -0.50
CA GLN A 91 -6.52 -2.70 0.05
C GLN A 91 -7.38 -3.68 -0.74
N TYR A 92 -8.23 -4.42 -0.03
CA TYR A 92 -9.28 -5.28 -0.57
C TYR A 92 -10.60 -5.00 0.15
N PHE A 93 -11.67 -4.86 -0.63
CA PHE A 93 -13.03 -4.71 -0.10
C PHE A 93 -13.77 -6.05 -0.13
N GLU A 94 -14.23 -6.49 1.04
CA GLU A 94 -15.13 -7.63 1.19
C GLU A 94 -16.55 -7.13 1.42
N LEU A 95 -17.46 -7.44 0.51
CA LEU A 95 -18.90 -7.22 0.72
C LEU A 95 -19.43 -8.30 1.64
N THR A 96 -20.00 -7.90 2.77
CA THR A 96 -20.68 -8.81 3.70
C THR A 96 -22.16 -8.86 3.37
N SER A 97 -22.75 -10.05 3.45
CA SER A 97 -24.21 -10.17 3.51
C SER A 97 -24.63 -9.61 4.87
N GLY A 98 -25.06 -8.33 4.88
CA GLY A 98 -25.49 -7.63 6.09
C GLY A 98 -26.64 -8.32 6.83
#